data_AF-R9LUU2-F1
#
_entry.id   AF-R9LUU2-F1
#
_cell.length_a   1.000
_cell.length_b   1.000
_cell.length_c   1.000
_cell.angle_alpha   90.00
_cell.angle_beta   90.00
_cell.angle_gamma   90.00
#
_symmetry.space_group_name_H-M   'P 1'
#
loop_
_entity.id
_entity.type
_entity.pdbx_description
1 polymer ?
#
loop_
_entity_poly.entity_id
_entity_poly.type
_entity_poly.pdbx_seq_one_letter_code
_entity_poly.pdbx_strand_id
1 'polypeptide(L)'
;MKTMYVGPTIPSVATRNTVYEEMPEPLKKAAKAFPYLAGLCVPISELRKALDGIRKRDGHIYRLYTKALADSAEIQKGANE
;
A
#
# COMPACT_ATOMS: atom_id res chain seq x y z
N MET A 1 -9.71 -10.11 9.10
CA MET A 1 -8.92 -9.25 10.01
C MET A 1 -8.73 -7.92 9.31
N LYS A 2 -9.12 -6.79 9.94
CA LYS A 2 -9.09 -5.48 9.24
C LYS A 2 -7.65 -5.02 9.06
N THR A 3 -7.32 -4.57 7.86
CA THR A 3 -5.99 -4.02 7.53
C THR A 3 -6.15 -2.61 6.98
N MET A 4 -5.19 -1.74 7.25
CA MET A 4 -5.14 -0.40 6.70
C MET A 4 -4.05 -0.30 5.65
N TYR A 5 -4.36 0.30 4.52
CA TYR A 5 -3.37 0.59 3.50
C TYR A 5 -2.61 1.87 3.85
N VAL A 6 -1.30 1.73 4.07
CA VAL A 6 -0.40 2.85 4.45
C VAL A 6 0.46 3.34 3.30
N GLY A 7 0.31 2.75 2.11
CA GLY A 7 1.00 3.16 0.89
C GLY A 7 0.54 4.53 0.35
N PRO A 8 1.15 5.01 -0.75
CA PRO A 8 0.67 6.21 -1.44
C PRO A 8 -0.71 5.98 -2.06
N THR A 9 -1.51 7.03 -2.21
CA THR A 9 -2.75 6.94 -2.98
C THR A 9 -2.42 6.69 -4.44
N ILE A 10 -2.94 5.60 -5.00
CA ILE A 10 -2.82 5.22 -6.40
C ILE A 10 -4.24 5.19 -6.96
N PRO A 11 -4.62 6.13 -7.85
CA PRO A 11 -5.98 6.21 -8.39
C PRO A 11 -6.42 4.88 -9.00
N SER A 12 -7.71 4.54 -8.83
CA SER A 12 -8.31 3.26 -9.25
C SER A 12 -7.76 2.00 -8.58
N VAL A 13 -6.74 2.10 -7.71
CA VAL A 13 -6.09 0.94 -7.05
C VAL A 13 -6.32 0.97 -5.55
N ALA A 14 -5.82 2.00 -4.86
CA ALA A 14 -5.89 2.10 -3.42
C ALA A 14 -5.76 3.54 -2.93
N THR A 15 -6.52 3.89 -1.89
CA THR A 15 -6.45 5.21 -1.25
C THR A 15 -5.67 5.10 0.06
N ARG A 16 -4.72 6.02 0.26
CA ARG A 16 -3.95 6.06 1.50
C ARG A 16 -4.87 6.20 2.71
N ASN A 17 -4.51 5.51 3.79
CA ASN A 17 -5.24 5.52 5.05
C ASN A 17 -6.67 4.97 4.95
N THR A 18 -6.95 4.11 3.98
CA THR A 18 -8.22 3.37 3.91
C THR A 18 -8.10 2.04 4.66
N VAL A 19 -9.11 1.75 5.48
CA VAL A 19 -9.26 0.46 6.16
C VAL A 19 -10.06 -0.48 5.27
N TYR A 20 -9.54 -1.68 5.10
CA TYR A 20 -10.14 -2.75 4.33
C TYR A 20 -10.50 -3.91 5.24
N GLU A 21 -11.72 -4.42 5.11
CA GLU A 21 -12.10 -5.71 5.70
C GLU A 21 -11.50 -6.87 4.89
N GLU A 22 -11.47 -6.70 3.57
CA GLU A 22 -10.78 -7.52 2.60
C GLU A 22 -10.08 -6.62 1.57
N MET A 23 -8.89 -7.01 1.11
CA MET A 23 -8.14 -6.26 0.09
C MET A 23 -8.97 -6.10 -1.18
N PRO A 24 -9.16 -4.88 -1.73
CA PRO A 24 -9.99 -4.68 -2.91
C PRO A 24 -9.35 -5.33 -4.15
N GLU A 25 -10.17 -5.81 -5.08
CA GLU A 25 -9.71 -6.52 -6.30
C GLU A 25 -8.65 -5.75 -7.11
N PRO A 26 -8.77 -4.43 -7.34
CA PRO A 26 -7.72 -3.67 -8.02
C PRO A 26 -6.37 -3.73 -7.30
N LEU A 27 -6.37 -3.63 -5.96
CA LEU A 27 -5.17 -3.75 -5.16
C LEU A 27 -4.62 -5.18 -5.14
N LYS A 28 -5.48 -6.21 -5.13
CA LYS A 28 -5.04 -7.61 -5.27
C LYS A 28 -4.37 -7.86 -6.62
N LYS A 29 -4.96 -7.37 -7.72
CA LYS A 29 -4.36 -7.48 -9.07
C LYS A 29 -3.02 -6.74 -9.12
N ALA A 30 -2.97 -5.52 -8.61
CA ALA A 30 -1.73 -4.76 -8.50
C ALA A 30 -0.69 -5.48 -7.64
N ALA A 31 -1.08 -6.10 -6.52
CA ALA A 31 -0.19 -6.86 -5.66
C ALA A 31 0.35 -8.15 -6.31
N LYS A 32 -0.34 -8.72 -7.32
CA LYS A 32 0.21 -9.84 -8.10
C LYS A 32 1.38 -9.40 -8.97
N ALA A 33 1.29 -8.22 -9.59
CA ALA A 33 2.36 -7.65 -10.40
C ALA A 33 3.46 -7.00 -9.55
N PHE A 34 3.06 -6.40 -8.42
CA PHE A 34 3.91 -5.66 -7.49
C PHE A 34 3.72 -6.18 -6.05
N PRO A 35 4.34 -7.33 -5.68
CA PRO A 35 4.11 -7.99 -4.39
C PRO A 35 4.33 -7.12 -3.15
N TYR A 36 5.16 -6.08 -3.24
CA TYR A 36 5.40 -5.16 -2.14
C TYR A 36 4.16 -4.34 -1.74
N LEU A 37 3.15 -4.20 -2.60
CA LEU A 37 1.90 -3.51 -2.26
C LEU A 37 1.12 -4.23 -1.16
N ALA A 38 1.17 -5.57 -1.13
CA ALA A 38 0.56 -6.35 -0.03
C ALA A 38 1.23 -6.04 1.32
N GLY A 39 2.54 -5.76 1.32
CA GLY A 39 3.27 -5.34 2.52
C GLY A 39 2.91 -3.94 3.03
N LEU A 40 2.14 -3.16 2.26
CA LEU A 40 1.59 -1.86 2.68
C LEU A 40 0.19 -1.99 3.30
N CYS A 41 -0.40 -3.18 3.31
CA CYS A 41 -1.63 -3.48 4.04
C CYS A 41 -1.28 -4.00 5.43
N VAL A 42 -1.28 -3.09 6.41
CA VAL A 42 -0.84 -3.40 7.78
C VAL A 42 -2.04 -3.66 8.70
N PRO A 43 -1.94 -4.60 9.64
CA PRO A 43 -2.98 -4.79 10.63
C PRO A 43 -3.09 -3.57 11.55
N ILE A 44 -4.29 -3.30 12.05
CA ILE A 44 -4.55 -2.12 12.91
C ILE A 44 -3.65 -2.12 14.16
N SER A 45 -3.32 -3.30 14.70
CA SER A 45 -2.41 -3.46 15.84
C SER A 45 -0.99 -2.93 15.57
N GLU A 46 -0.53 -2.97 14.32
CA GLU A 46 0.82 -2.54 13.93
C GLU A 46 0.84 -1.16 13.25
N LEU A 47 -0.33 -0.55 13.07
CA LEU A 47 -0.49 0.70 12.33
C LEU A 47 0.39 1.83 12.89
N ARG A 48 0.49 1.94 14.22
CA ARG A 48 1.33 2.97 14.86
C ARG A 48 2.79 2.83 14.42
N LYS A 49 3.33 1.60 14.44
CA LYS A 49 4.71 1.31 14.04
C LYS A 49 4.93 1.57 12.56
N ALA A 50 3.97 1.18 11.71
CA ALA A 50 4.03 1.41 10.27
C ALA A 50 4.04 2.90 9.92
N LEU A 51 3.12 3.69 10.51
CA LEU A 51 3.07 5.14 10.31
C LEU A 51 4.29 5.86 10.88
N ASP A 52 4.82 5.41 12.03
CA ASP A 52 6.07 5.93 12.58
C ASP A 52 7.26 5.70 11.64
N GLY A 53 7.36 4.51 11.03
CA GLY A 53 8.39 4.23 10.02
C GLY A 53 8.30 5.18 8.83
N ILE A 54 7.09 5.39 8.29
CA ILE A 54 6.88 6.35 7.18
C ILE A 54 7.25 7.77 7.59
N ARG A 55 6.82 8.22 8.78
CA ARG A 55 7.12 9.57 9.30
C ARG A 55 8.61 9.80 9.51
N LYS A 56 9.29 8.83 10.11
CA LYS A 56 10.74 8.88 10.38
C LYS A 56 11.58 8.58 9.14
N ARG A 57 10.95 8.20 8.02
CA ARG A 57 11.63 7.78 6.78
C ARG A 57 12.58 6.61 7.03
N ASP A 58 12.16 5.69 7.89
CA ASP A 58 12.99 4.60 8.39
C ASP A 58 12.22 3.28 8.41
N GLY A 59 12.97 2.19 8.28
CA GLY A 59 12.46 0.83 8.33
C GLY A 59 11.85 0.33 7.01
N HIS A 60 11.41 -0.93 7.07
CA HIS A 60 10.95 -1.67 5.89
C HIS A 60 9.70 -1.05 5.23
N ILE A 61 8.71 -0.64 6.02
CA ILE A 61 7.47 -0.04 5.50
C ILE A 61 7.76 1.24 4.70
N TYR A 62 8.69 2.08 5.17
CA TYR A 62 9.08 3.28 4.43
C TYR A 62 9.69 2.93 3.06
N ARG A 63 10.55 1.92 3.00
CA ARG A 63 11.14 1.45 1.72
C ARG A 63 10.08 0.97 0.74
N LEU A 64 9.11 0.19 1.22
CA LEU A 64 7.98 -0.25 0.40
C LEU A 64 7.13 0.94 -0.07
N TYR A 65 6.88 1.91 0.81
CA TYR A 65 6.14 3.12 0.50
C TYR A 65 6.83 3.93 -0.61
N THR A 66 8.15 4.15 -0.49
CA THR A 66 8.91 4.90 -1.50
C THR A 66 8.94 4.18 -2.84
N LYS A 67 9.02 2.85 -2.84
CA LYS A 67 8.97 2.07 -4.07
C LYS A 67 7.60 2.15 -4.74
N ALA A 68 6.53 1.97 -3.97
CA ALA A 68 5.16 2.14 -4.48
C ALA A 68 4.89 3.56 -4.98
N LEU A 69 5.54 4.57 -4.39
CA LEU A 69 5.45 5.95 -4.85
C LEU A 69 6.14 6.14 -6.21
N ALA A 70 7.34 5.59 -6.37
CA ALA A 70 8.09 5.65 -7.63
C ALA A 70 7.37 4.90 -8.75
N ASP A 71 6.79 3.73 -8.45
CA ASP A 71 6.12 2.87 -9.42
C ASP A 71 4.62 3.25 -9.61
N SER A 72 4.12 4.29 -8.92
CA SER A 72 2.68 4.61 -8.85
C SER A 72 2.00 4.81 -10.21
N ALA A 73 2.71 5.43 -11.17
CA ALA A 73 2.20 5.62 -12.52
C ALA A 73 2.06 4.31 -13.30
N GLU A 74 3.02 3.39 -13.14
CA GLU A 74 2.99 2.07 -13.78
C GLU A 74 1.89 1.19 -13.16
N ILE A 75 1.78 1.22 -11.84
CA ILE A 75 0.73 0.50 -11.10
C ILE A 75 -0.66 1.00 -11.54
N GLN A 76 -0.84 2.32 -11.64
CA GLN A 76 -2.11 2.90 -12.09
C GLN A 76 -2.44 2.48 -13.53
N LYS A 77 -1.45 2.45 -14.42
CA LYS A 77 -1.65 2.03 -15.82
C LYS A 77 -2.15 0.58 -15.90
N GLY A 78 -1.46 -0.35 -15.22
CA GLY A 78 -1.84 -1.77 -15.24
C GLY A 78 -3.18 -2.09 -14.54
N ALA A 79 -3.72 -1.15 -13.77
CA ALA A 79 -5.06 -1.28 -13.18
C ALA A 79 -6.19 -0.87 -14.14
N ASN A 80 -5.89 -0.06 -15.16
CA ASN A 80 -6.86 0.40 -16.16
C ASN A 80 -6.89 -0.48 -17.43
N GLU A 81 -5.99 -1.46 -17.53
CA GLU A 81 -5.88 -2.46 -18.61
C GLU A 81 -6.56 -3.79 -18.19
#